data_AF-A0A838VVR3-F1
#
_entry.id   AF-A0A838VVR3-F1
#
_cell.length_a   1.000
_cell.length_b   1.000
_cell.length_c   1.000
_cell.angle_alpha   90.00
_cell.angle_beta   90.00
_cell.angle_gamma   90.00
#
_symmetry.space_group_name_H-M   'P 1'
#
loop_
_entity.id
_entity.type
_entity.pdbx_description
1 polymer ?
#
loop_
_entity_poly.entity_id
_entity_poly.type
_entity_poly.pdbx_seq_one_letter_code
_entity_poly.pdbx_strand_id
1 'polypeptide(L)'
;MEFEKQAGISLPTAYEDFLLLMGHGAGKFLRGSDCFFKNLPYLKEWAIELLQENNFAEPLPDDAFVFFMHQGYQFSFFRLLEGDDPPTYSYSEGTNQTSFIKSHERFSEFLTTEVKVHAKYLMTVTNT
;
A
#
# COMPACT_ATOMS: atom_id res chain seq x y z
N MET A 1 7.75 -12.55 -11.09
CA MET A 1 6.68 -13.47 -10.62
C MET A 1 5.58 -13.68 -11.68
N GLU A 2 4.68 -14.65 -11.51
CA GLU A 2 3.54 -14.89 -12.46
C GLU A 2 2.63 -13.66 -12.58
N PHE A 3 2.40 -12.94 -11.48
CA PHE A 3 1.64 -11.69 -11.44
C PHE A 3 2.22 -10.59 -12.34
N GLU A 4 3.53 -10.36 -12.30
CA GLU A 4 4.21 -9.38 -13.16
C GLU A 4 4.06 -9.70 -14.64
N LYS A 5 4.17 -10.99 -15.01
CA LYS A 5 4.00 -11.43 -16.39
C LYS A 5 2.58 -11.18 -16.89
N GLN A 6 1.58 -11.41 -16.05
CA GLN A 6 0.18 -11.16 -16.37
C GLN A 6 -0.13 -9.66 -16.48
N ALA A 7 0.47 -8.85 -15.61
CA ALA A 7 0.27 -7.40 -15.56
C ALA A 7 1.15 -6.60 -16.53
N GLY A 8 2.20 -7.22 -17.10
CA GLY A 8 3.15 -6.52 -17.99
C GLY A 8 3.98 -5.44 -17.29
N ILE A 9 4.23 -5.60 -15.99
CA ILE A 9 4.96 -4.64 -15.14
C ILE A 9 6.21 -5.29 -14.55
N SER A 10 7.12 -4.46 -14.04
CA SER A 10 8.21 -4.89 -13.17
C SER A 10 8.00 -4.27 -11.79
N LEU A 11 7.91 -5.11 -10.77
CA LEU A 11 7.74 -4.70 -9.38
C LEU A 11 9.10 -4.32 -8.77
N PRO A 12 9.14 -3.34 -7.86
CA PRO A 12 10.33 -3.06 -7.08
C PRO A 12 10.75 -4.28 -6.25
N THR A 13 12.05 -4.58 -6.21
CA THR A 13 12.58 -5.75 -5.46
C THR A 13 12.13 -5.77 -4.01
N ALA A 14 12.09 -4.61 -3.32
CA ALA A 14 11.66 -4.55 -1.93
C ALA A 14 10.19 -4.97 -1.74
N TYR A 15 9.34 -4.69 -2.75
CA TYR A 15 7.94 -5.12 -2.75
C TYR A 15 7.79 -6.59 -3.11
N GLU A 16 8.62 -7.12 -4.02
CA GLU A 16 8.67 -8.55 -4.31
C GLU A 16 9.02 -9.36 -3.06
N ASP A 17 10.02 -8.93 -2.29
CA ASP A 17 10.42 -9.57 -1.03
C ASP A 17 9.25 -9.62 -0.03
N PHE A 18 8.47 -8.54 0.08
CA PHE A 18 7.25 -8.53 0.88
C PHE A 18 6.24 -9.58 0.40
N LEU A 19 5.98 -9.64 -0.90
CA LEU A 19 5.02 -10.59 -1.46
C LEU A 19 5.46 -12.05 -1.32
N LEU A 20 6.76 -12.33 -1.46
CA LEU A 20 7.33 -13.66 -1.25
C LEU A 20 7.15 -14.16 0.19
N LEU A 21 7.28 -13.25 1.17
CA LEU A 21 7.17 -13.60 2.59
C LEU A 21 5.73 -13.62 3.09
N MET A 22 4.90 -12.69 2.64
CA MET A 22 3.60 -12.37 3.26
C MET A 22 2.45 -12.27 2.25
N GLY A 23 2.69 -12.43 0.95
CA GLY A 23 1.69 -12.19 -0.10
C GLY A 23 0.44 -13.08 -0.03
N HIS A 24 0.49 -14.21 0.68
CA HIS A 24 -0.67 -15.09 0.92
C HIS A 24 -1.37 -14.83 2.27
N GLY A 25 -0.85 -13.90 3.08
CA GLY A 25 -1.37 -13.53 4.38
C GLY A 25 -0.26 -13.39 5.43
N ALA A 26 -0.51 -12.58 6.45
CA ALA A 26 0.43 -12.28 7.53
C ALA A 26 -0.14 -12.48 8.94
N GLY A 27 -1.12 -13.37 9.10
CA GLY A 27 -1.77 -13.62 10.38
C GLY A 27 -2.53 -12.39 10.90
N LYS A 28 -2.11 -11.84 12.06
CA LYS A 28 -2.70 -10.61 12.64
C LYS A 28 -2.04 -9.33 12.12
N PHE A 29 -0.88 -9.42 11.48
CA PHE A 29 -0.20 -8.27 10.89
C PHE A 29 -1.00 -7.76 9.68
N LEU A 30 -1.13 -6.43 9.54
CA LEU A 30 -1.92 -5.76 8.51
C LEU A 30 -3.41 -6.16 8.47
N ARG A 31 -3.95 -6.65 9.60
CA ARG A 31 -5.38 -6.96 9.69
C ARG A 31 -6.22 -5.70 9.47
N GLY A 32 -7.20 -5.79 8.58
CA GLY A 32 -8.03 -4.66 8.17
C GLY A 32 -7.49 -3.92 6.95
N SER A 33 -6.38 -4.40 6.38
CA SER A 33 -5.83 -3.89 5.14
C SER A 33 -5.84 -4.94 4.03
N ASP A 34 -6.08 -4.47 2.82
CA ASP A 34 -6.00 -5.23 1.59
C ASP A 34 -4.65 -4.96 0.92
N CYS A 35 -3.77 -5.97 0.92
CA CYS A 35 -2.39 -5.87 0.44
C CYS A 35 -1.79 -7.22 0.00
N PHE A 36 -2.60 -8.27 -0.09
CA PHE A 36 -2.18 -9.63 -0.44
C PHE A 36 -2.52 -9.95 -1.90
N PHE A 37 -1.96 -11.03 -2.45
CA PHE A 37 -2.13 -11.41 -3.87
C PHE A 37 -3.60 -11.42 -4.33
N LYS A 38 -4.51 -11.88 -3.46
CA LYS A 38 -5.96 -11.92 -3.74
C LYS A 38 -6.58 -10.53 -3.94
N ASN A 39 -5.96 -9.48 -3.40
CA ASN A 39 -6.46 -8.12 -3.40
C ASN A 39 -5.88 -7.29 -4.55
N LEU A 40 -4.62 -7.54 -4.93
CA LEU A 40 -3.87 -6.68 -5.86
C LEU A 40 -4.62 -6.36 -7.18
N PRO A 41 -5.37 -7.28 -7.81
CA PRO A 41 -6.11 -6.96 -9.03
C PRO A 41 -7.16 -5.86 -8.88
N TYR A 42 -7.64 -5.61 -7.65
CA TYR A 42 -8.75 -4.71 -7.36
C TYR A 42 -8.31 -3.35 -6.77
N LEU A 43 -7.12 -3.29 -6.16
CA LEU A 43 -6.69 -2.12 -5.39
C LEU A 43 -6.64 -0.83 -6.21
N LYS A 44 -6.23 -0.91 -7.48
CA LYS A 44 -6.18 0.27 -8.36
C LYS A 44 -7.56 0.83 -8.65
N GLU A 45 -8.53 -0.05 -8.92
CA GLU A 45 -9.92 0.33 -9.18
C GLU A 45 -10.55 0.98 -7.93
N TRP A 46 -10.41 0.34 -6.76
CA TRP A 46 -10.93 0.88 -5.50
C TRP A 46 -10.30 2.22 -5.12
N ALA A 47 -9.00 2.41 -5.39
CA ALA A 47 -8.35 3.69 -5.17
C ALA A 47 -8.94 4.78 -6.08
N ILE A 48 -9.18 4.47 -7.36
CA ILE A 48 -9.81 5.41 -8.31
C ILE A 48 -11.24 5.76 -7.86
N GLU A 49 -12.04 4.77 -7.47
CA GLU A 49 -13.39 4.97 -6.93
C GLU A 49 -13.37 5.91 -5.72
N LEU A 50 -12.49 5.64 -4.75
CA LEU A 50 -12.36 6.47 -3.55
C LEU A 50 -12.01 7.93 -3.88
N LEU A 51 -11.09 8.17 -4.82
CA LEU A 51 -10.72 9.52 -5.26
C LEU A 51 -11.90 10.24 -5.93
N GLN A 52 -12.68 9.52 -6.75
CA GLN A 52 -13.85 10.07 -7.42
C GLN A 52 -14.96 10.44 -6.44
N GLU A 53 -15.28 9.54 -5.51
CA GLU A 53 -16.29 9.76 -4.47
C GLU A 53 -15.98 10.99 -3.61
N ASN A 54 -14.69 11.25 -3.38
CA ASN A 54 -14.21 12.37 -2.59
C ASN A 54 -13.89 13.63 -3.40
N ASN A 55 -14.16 13.65 -4.71
CA ASN A 55 -13.84 14.77 -5.61
C ASN A 55 -12.37 15.23 -5.50
N PHE A 56 -11.44 14.28 -5.31
CA PHE A 56 -10.03 14.60 -5.22
C PHE A 56 -9.50 15.12 -6.56
N ALA A 57 -8.73 16.20 -6.52
CA ALA A 57 -8.39 16.97 -7.71
C ALA A 57 -7.37 16.28 -8.63
N GLU A 58 -6.49 15.45 -8.07
CA GLU A 58 -5.40 14.81 -8.82
C GLU A 58 -5.78 13.39 -9.24
N PRO A 59 -5.61 13.01 -10.52
CA PRO A 59 -5.80 11.64 -10.93
C PRO A 59 -4.68 10.75 -10.38
N LEU A 60 -4.98 9.48 -10.14
CA LEU A 60 -3.94 8.49 -9.82
C LEU A 60 -2.98 8.41 -11.02
N PRO A 61 -1.65 8.47 -10.80
CA PRO A 61 -0.74 8.44 -11.93
C PRO A 61 -0.68 7.10 -12.67
N ASP A 62 -0.28 7.12 -13.95
CA ASP A 62 -0.34 5.95 -14.82
C ASP A 62 0.55 4.77 -14.36
N ASP A 63 1.76 5.09 -13.89
CA ASP A 63 2.76 4.17 -13.33
C ASP A 63 2.60 3.95 -11.82
N ALA A 64 1.50 4.42 -11.22
CA ALA A 64 1.18 4.12 -9.82
C ALA A 64 0.77 2.66 -9.67
N PHE A 65 1.38 1.99 -8.69
CA PHE A 65 0.99 0.68 -8.23
C PHE A 65 0.45 0.78 -6.81
N VAL A 66 -0.88 0.61 -6.67
CA VAL A 66 -1.56 0.63 -5.37
C VAL A 66 -1.31 -0.70 -4.68
N PHE A 67 -0.56 -0.68 -3.58
CA PHE A 67 -0.12 -1.89 -2.88
C PHE A 67 -0.85 -2.12 -1.56
N PHE A 68 -1.60 -1.13 -1.07
CA PHE A 68 -2.23 -1.16 0.24
C PHE A 68 -3.50 -0.30 0.26
N MET A 69 -4.59 -0.85 0.79
CA MET A 69 -5.83 -0.15 1.12
C MET A 69 -6.20 -0.50 2.57
N HIS A 70 -6.59 0.49 3.38
CA HIS A 70 -7.06 0.25 4.75
C HIS A 70 -8.53 0.62 4.88
N GLN A 71 -9.37 -0.40 5.07
CA GLN A 71 -10.82 -0.29 5.31
C GLN A 71 -11.57 0.62 4.32
N GLY A 72 -11.05 0.78 3.10
CA GLY A 72 -11.71 1.53 2.02
C GLY A 72 -11.58 3.05 2.09
N TYR A 73 -11.00 3.65 3.13
CA TYR A 73 -10.94 5.12 3.27
C TYR A 73 -9.53 5.72 3.06
N GLN A 74 -8.50 4.88 2.99
CA GLN A 74 -7.14 5.32 2.69
C GLN A 74 -6.38 4.26 1.89
N PHE A 75 -5.50 4.69 1.00
CA PHE A 75 -4.62 3.81 0.26
C PHE A 75 -3.20 4.34 0.20
N SER A 76 -2.27 3.44 -0.12
CA SER A 76 -0.88 3.78 -0.42
C SER A 76 -0.44 3.14 -1.72
N PHE A 77 0.40 3.85 -2.45
CA PHE A 77 0.97 3.43 -3.72
C PHE A 77 2.45 3.83 -3.81
N PHE A 78 3.18 3.16 -4.70
CA PHE A 78 4.48 3.62 -5.17
C PHE A 78 4.45 3.77 -6.69
N ARG A 79 5.48 4.37 -7.25
CA ARG A 79 5.63 4.57 -8.69
C ARG A 79 6.58 3.49 -9.22
N LEU A 80 6.16 2.76 -10.25
CA LEU A 80 6.94 1.65 -10.82
C LEU A 80 8.30 2.09 -11.40
N LEU A 81 8.43 3.38 -11.71
CA LEU A 81 9.63 3.95 -12.32
C LEU A 81 10.60 4.61 -11.32
N GLU A 82 10.35 4.48 -10.01
CA GLU A 82 11.16 5.13 -8.95
C GLU A 82 12.17 4.18 -8.27
N GLY A 83 12.53 3.08 -8.92
CA GLY A 83 13.58 2.16 -8.50
C GLY A 83 13.09 0.98 -7.64
N ASP A 84 14.03 0.22 -7.10
CA ASP A 84 13.77 -1.09 -6.47
C ASP A 84 13.22 -1.01 -5.03
N ASP A 85 13.35 0.16 -4.39
CA ASP A 85 12.76 0.48 -3.08
C ASP A 85 12.22 1.91 -3.11
N PRO A 86 11.10 2.14 -3.84
CA PRO A 86 10.64 3.47 -4.20
C PRO A 86 10.01 4.20 -3.00
N PRO A 87 9.91 5.53 -3.04
CA PRO A 87 9.05 6.28 -2.14
C PRO A 87 7.60 5.80 -2.19
N THR A 88 6.89 5.98 -1.09
CA THR A 88 5.46 5.66 -1.01
C THR A 88 4.64 6.92 -0.82
N TYR A 89 3.49 6.94 -1.48
CA TYR A 89 2.55 8.04 -1.46
C TYR A 89 1.20 7.56 -0.95
N SER A 90 0.44 8.44 -0.32
CA SER A 90 -0.85 8.08 0.28
C SER A 90 -1.93 9.14 0.07
N TYR A 91 -3.16 8.64 0.14
CA TYR A 91 -4.39 9.42 0.22
C TYR A 91 -5.23 8.88 1.37
N SER A 92 -5.91 9.76 2.10
CA SER A 92 -6.91 9.43 3.11
C SER A 92 -8.10 10.36 3.01
N GLU A 93 -9.29 9.78 2.95
CA GLU A 93 -10.57 10.49 3.09
C GLU A 93 -10.61 11.30 4.39
N GLY A 94 -11.35 12.41 4.35
CA GLY A 94 -11.56 13.28 5.52
C GLY A 94 -10.36 14.16 5.87
N THR A 95 -9.33 14.18 5.03
CA THR A 95 -8.17 15.08 5.17
C THR A 95 -8.27 16.24 4.18
N ASN A 96 -7.63 17.38 4.49
CA ASN A 96 -7.52 18.52 3.58
C ASN A 96 -6.39 18.37 2.55
N GLN A 97 -6.11 17.12 2.12
CA GLN A 97 -5.12 16.83 1.10
C GLN A 97 -5.56 17.44 -0.23
N THR A 98 -4.68 18.20 -0.87
CA THR A 98 -4.87 18.72 -2.23
C THR A 98 -4.01 18.00 -3.26
N SER A 99 -3.06 17.20 -2.78
CA SER A 99 -2.17 16.33 -3.57
C SER A 99 -1.82 15.07 -2.78
N PHE A 100 -1.31 14.05 -3.47
CA PHE A 100 -0.84 12.85 -2.79
C PHE A 100 0.33 13.19 -1.85
N ILE A 101 0.27 12.68 -0.61
CA ILE A 101 1.35 12.92 0.36
C ILE A 101 2.41 11.83 0.19
N LYS A 102 3.67 12.23 -0.03
CA LYS A 102 4.79 11.30 0.16
C LYS A 102 4.87 10.91 1.64
N SER A 103 4.59 9.65 1.93
CA SER A 103 4.52 9.14 3.31
C SER A 103 5.86 8.60 3.81
N HIS A 104 6.67 8.00 2.93
CA HIS A 104 8.00 7.46 3.24
C HIS A 104 8.93 7.64 2.04
N GLU A 105 10.24 7.73 2.28
CA GLU A 105 11.23 7.79 1.19
C GLU A 105 11.48 6.42 0.55
N ARG A 106 11.07 5.34 1.23
CA ARG A 106 11.24 3.95 0.78
C ARG A 106 10.04 3.07 1.16
N PHE A 107 9.73 2.08 0.34
CA PHE A 107 8.73 1.07 0.65
C PHE A 107 9.14 0.23 1.85
N SER A 108 10.42 -0.13 1.96
CA SER A 108 10.94 -0.88 3.11
C SER A 108 10.78 -0.12 4.43
N GLU A 109 10.82 1.21 4.41
CA GLU A 109 10.56 2.06 5.57
C GLU A 109 9.08 2.02 5.96
N PHE A 110 8.16 2.11 4.99
CA PHE A 110 6.73 1.91 5.23
C PHE A 110 6.47 0.57 5.95
N LEU A 111 7.02 -0.53 5.40
CA LEU A 111 6.83 -1.86 5.98
C LEU A 111 7.40 -1.95 7.41
N THR A 112 8.58 -1.37 7.62
CA THR A 112 9.22 -1.32 8.95
C THR A 112 8.38 -0.53 9.95
N THR A 113 7.75 0.57 9.52
CA THR A 113 6.82 1.36 10.35
C THR A 113 5.61 0.52 10.74
N GLU A 114 4.98 -0.19 9.80
CA GLU A 114 3.83 -1.06 10.08
C GLU A 114 4.19 -2.17 11.07
N VAL A 115 5.35 -2.81 10.91
CA VAL A 115 5.84 -3.84 11.85
C VAL A 115 6.02 -3.25 13.26
N LYS A 116 6.58 -2.04 13.37
CA LYS A 116 6.76 -1.35 14.67
C LYS A 116 5.42 -1.01 15.30
N VAL A 117 4.44 -0.54 14.53
CA VAL A 117 3.08 -0.25 15.02
C VAL A 117 2.43 -1.52 15.55
N HIS A 118 2.51 -2.62 14.80
CA HIS A 118 1.95 -3.90 15.22
C HIS A 118 2.63 -4.44 16.48
N ALA A 119 3.96 -4.37 16.56
CA ALA A 119 4.72 -4.80 17.74
C ALA A 119 4.31 -4.02 19.00
N LYS A 120 4.15 -2.69 18.89
CA LYS A 120 3.65 -1.86 20.00
C LYS A 120 2.25 -2.28 20.44
N TYR A 121 1.34 -2.54 19.49
CA TYR A 121 0.00 -3.02 19.80
C TYR A 121 0.03 -4.34 20.59
N LEU A 122 0.86 -5.30 20.17
CA LEU A 122 1.00 -6.58 20.88
C LEU A 122 1.54 -6.39 22.29
N MET A 123 2.50 -5.49 22.50
CA MET A 123 3.04 -5.20 23.85
C MET A 123 1.98 -4.60 24.77
N THR A 124 1.12 -3.70 24.27
CA THR A 124 0.05 -3.09 25.06
C THR A 124 -1.02 -4.10 25.46
N VAL A 125 -1.46 -4.96 24.53
CA VAL A 125 -2.51 -5.97 24.77
C VAL A 125 -2.02 -7.11 25.66
N THR A 126 -0.72 -7.39 25.70
CA THR A 126 -0.17 -8.46 26.57
C THR A 126 -0.02 -8.01 28.02
N ASN A 127 -0.02 -6.71 28.28
CA ASN A 127 0.11 -6.11 29.63
C ASN A 127 -1.23 -5.82 30.30
N THR A 128 -2.35 -6.21 29.68
CA THR A 128 -3.73 -6.11 30.19
C THR A 128 -4.30 -7.49 30.45
#